data_AF-A0A7W0LQP3-F1
#
_entry.id   AF-A0A7W0LQP3-F1
#
_cell.length_a   1.000
_cell.length_b   1.000
_cell.length_c   1.000
_cell.angle_alpha   90.00
_cell.angle_beta   90.00
_cell.angle_gamma   90.00
#
_symmetry.space_group_name_H-M   'P 1'
#
loop_
_entity.id
_entity.type
_entity.pdbx_description
1 polymer ?
#
loop_
_entity_poly.entity_id
_entity_poly.type
_entity_poly.pdbx_seq_one_letter_code
_entity_poly.pdbx_strand_id
1 'polypeptide(L)'
;MGRASSSKKVARAARAAGRPGTGRNWLWPLAVFALVALGGTLIFFSRDANQNQASASPGFGDHWHAAYGVSNCGELVAPLVDARGDANGIHTHEDGLVHIHPSSSNATGDNANLGTFAEEVDLTVEDDRIDLPGDGDAGPELVEGET
;
A
#
# COMPACT_ATOMS: atom_id res chain seq x y z
N MET A 1 50.16 -55.37 41.83
CA MET A 1 49.14 -54.78 40.93
C MET A 1 47.79 -54.80 41.65
N GLY A 2 47.05 -53.68 41.68
CA GLY A 2 45.73 -53.63 42.35
C GLY A 2 45.12 -52.23 42.54
N ARG A 3 45.29 -51.29 41.59
CA ARG A 3 44.62 -49.96 41.60
C ARG A 3 43.13 -50.04 41.22
N ALA A 4 42.35 -50.91 41.87
CA ALA A 4 40.95 -51.17 41.51
C ALA A 4 39.91 -50.38 42.34
N SER A 5 40.25 -49.93 43.55
CA SER A 5 39.30 -49.23 44.44
C SER A 5 39.20 -47.72 44.15
N SER A 6 40.34 -47.08 43.85
CA SER A 6 40.38 -45.64 43.54
C SER A 6 39.70 -45.33 42.22
N SER A 7 39.91 -46.14 41.17
CA SER A 7 39.26 -45.97 39.87
C SER A 7 37.74 -46.06 39.96
N LYS A 8 37.19 -46.91 40.84
CA LYS A 8 35.74 -47.02 41.08
C LYS A 8 35.17 -45.80 41.81
N LYS A 9 35.92 -45.24 42.76
CA LYS A 9 35.55 -44.00 43.47
C LYS A 9 35.62 -42.78 42.56
N VAL A 10 36.68 -42.68 41.76
CA VAL A 10 36.87 -41.62 40.76
C VAL A 10 35.82 -41.72 39.66
N ALA A 11 35.49 -42.93 39.19
CA ALA A 11 34.41 -43.15 38.23
C ALA A 11 33.02 -42.80 38.80
N ARG A 12 32.77 -43.04 40.08
CA ARG A 12 31.52 -42.65 40.76
C ARG A 12 31.42 -41.13 40.93
N ALA A 13 32.52 -40.46 41.27
CA ALA A 13 32.59 -39.00 41.36
C ALA A 13 32.41 -38.34 39.98
N ALA A 14 33.01 -38.90 38.93
CA ALA A 14 32.85 -38.42 37.55
C ALA A 14 31.42 -38.62 37.01
N ARG A 15 30.69 -39.65 37.46
CA ARG A 15 29.27 -39.85 37.14
C ARG A 15 28.32 -38.96 37.96
N ALA A 16 28.70 -38.62 39.19
CA ALA A 16 27.93 -37.71 40.05
C ALA A 16 28.11 -36.24 39.63
N ALA A 17 29.27 -35.90 39.06
CA ALA A 17 29.53 -34.63 38.37
C ALA A 17 28.93 -34.65 36.95
N GLY A 18 27.64 -35.02 36.84
CA GLY A 18 26.89 -34.84 35.61
C GLY A 18 27.02 -33.38 35.17
N ARG A 19 27.33 -33.17 33.87
CA ARG A 19 27.32 -31.84 33.25
C ARG A 19 26.07 -31.10 33.73
N PRO A 20 26.17 -29.85 34.23
CA PRO A 20 24.98 -29.05 34.45
C PRO A 20 24.25 -29.01 33.10
N GLY A 21 23.12 -29.68 33.02
CA GLY A 21 22.24 -29.54 31.87
C GLY A 21 21.90 -28.07 31.83
N THR A 22 22.31 -27.37 30.77
CA THR A 22 21.79 -26.04 30.50
C THR A 22 20.29 -26.21 30.31
N GLY A 23 19.52 -25.91 31.36
CA GLY A 23 18.08 -26.00 31.33
C GLY A 23 17.54 -25.25 30.11
N ARG A 24 16.46 -25.76 29.51
CA ARG A 24 15.79 -25.17 28.35
C ARG A 24 15.61 -23.66 28.58
N ASN A 25 16.37 -22.84 27.87
CA ASN A 25 16.36 -21.39 28.03
C ASN A 25 15.09 -20.82 27.36
N TRP A 26 14.01 -20.76 28.11
CA TRP A 26 12.74 -20.17 27.68
C TRP A 26 12.78 -18.64 27.57
N LEU A 27 13.81 -17.99 28.10
CA LEU A 27 13.95 -16.53 28.05
C LEU A 27 14.06 -16.04 26.60
N TRP A 28 14.82 -16.75 25.77
CA TRP A 28 15.01 -16.40 24.36
C TRP A 28 13.71 -16.48 23.53
N PRO A 29 12.97 -17.61 23.50
CA PRO A 29 11.71 -17.66 22.75
C PRO A 29 10.64 -16.72 23.32
N LEU A 30 10.60 -16.48 24.64
CA LEU A 30 9.69 -15.48 25.23
C LEU A 30 10.05 -14.06 24.81
N ALA A 31 11.33 -13.72 24.77
CA ALA A 31 11.79 -12.41 24.28
C ALA A 31 11.43 -12.22 22.80
N VAL A 32 11.62 -13.25 21.97
CA VAL A 32 11.22 -13.23 20.56
C VAL A 32 9.70 -13.07 20.42
N PHE A 33 8.91 -13.83 21.19
CA PHE A 33 7.45 -13.71 21.19
C PHE A 33 6.99 -12.31 21.60
N ALA A 34 7.58 -11.75 22.66
CA ALA A 34 7.27 -10.39 23.11
C ALA A 34 7.60 -9.35 22.04
N LEU A 35 8.73 -9.50 21.32
CA LEU A 35 9.10 -8.62 20.22
C LEU A 35 8.10 -8.70 19.07
N VAL A 36 7.70 -9.92 18.67
CA VAL A 36 6.72 -10.13 17.59
C VAL A 36 5.34 -9.57 17.99
N ALA A 37 4.91 -9.81 19.23
CA ALA A 37 3.64 -9.28 19.74
C ALA A 37 3.64 -7.75 19.79
N LEU A 38 4.74 -7.14 20.25
CA LEU A 38 4.91 -5.69 20.25
C LEU A 38 4.89 -5.14 18.83
N GLY A 39 5.65 -5.73 17.91
CA GLY A 39 5.69 -5.32 16.50
C GLY A 39 4.32 -5.44 15.83
N GLY A 40 3.62 -6.55 16.01
CA GLY A 40 2.26 -6.74 15.49
C GLY A 40 1.27 -5.74 16.06
N THR A 41 1.37 -5.42 17.35
CA THR A 41 0.53 -4.40 18.00
C THR A 41 0.78 -3.01 17.41
N LEU A 42 2.05 -2.63 17.22
CA LEU A 42 2.41 -1.36 16.60
C LEU A 42 1.92 -1.28 15.14
N ILE A 43 2.06 -2.35 14.37
CA ILE A 43 1.54 -2.42 13.00
C ILE A 43 0.02 -2.27 12.98
N PHE A 44 -0.69 -2.93 13.90
CA PHE A 44 -2.14 -2.83 14.01
C PHE A 44 -2.59 -1.38 14.26
N PHE A 45 -2.03 -0.72 15.28
CA PHE A 45 -2.35 0.69 15.57
C PHE A 45 -1.92 1.64 14.46
N SER A 46 -0.76 1.42 13.84
CA SER A 46 -0.30 2.24 12.73
C SER A 46 -1.21 2.09 11.50
N ARG A 47 -1.73 0.89 11.24
CA ARG A 47 -2.70 0.67 10.18
C ARG A 47 -3.99 1.41 10.47
N ASP A 48 -4.57 1.25 11.64
CA ASP A 48 -5.81 1.93 12.03
C ASP A 48 -5.70 3.46 11.88
N ALA A 49 -4.61 4.04 12.40
CA ALA A 49 -4.32 5.47 12.25
C ALA A 49 -4.21 5.89 10.77
N ASN A 50 -3.55 5.10 9.92
CA ASN A 50 -3.40 5.39 8.49
C ASN A 50 -4.69 5.18 7.68
N GLN A 51 -5.56 4.23 8.06
CA GLN A 51 -6.85 4.02 7.38
C GLN A 51 -7.79 5.22 7.58
N ASN A 52 -7.72 5.89 8.74
CA ASN A 52 -8.46 7.12 8.97
C ASN A 52 -7.99 8.26 8.05
N GLN A 53 -6.70 8.32 7.74
CA GLN A 53 -6.16 9.25 6.74
C GLN A 53 -6.61 8.90 5.32
N ALA A 54 -6.75 7.61 4.99
CA ALA A 54 -7.28 7.17 3.70
C ALA A 54 -8.77 7.49 3.52
N SER A 55 -9.49 7.79 4.62
CA SER A 55 -10.88 8.26 4.59
C SER A 55 -10.98 9.79 4.57
N ALA A 56 -9.85 10.51 4.65
CA ALA A 56 -9.84 11.96 4.54
C ALA A 56 -9.97 12.38 3.07
N SER A 57 -10.73 13.44 2.82
CA SER A 57 -10.80 14.04 1.49
C SER A 57 -9.62 14.98 1.26
N PRO A 58 -9.09 15.10 0.03
CA PRO A 58 -8.02 16.04 -0.30
C PRO A 58 -8.37 17.48 0.08
N GLY A 59 -7.45 18.15 0.79
CA GLY A 59 -7.55 19.56 1.16
C GLY A 59 -6.39 20.39 0.61
N PHE A 60 -6.42 21.70 0.90
CA PHE A 60 -5.33 22.60 0.53
C PHE A 60 -4.00 22.17 1.18
N GLY A 61 -2.95 22.10 0.37
CA GLY A 61 -1.60 21.71 0.81
C GLY A 61 -1.35 20.20 0.83
N ASP A 62 -2.37 19.38 0.56
CA ASP A 62 -2.18 17.96 0.35
C ASP A 62 -1.68 17.65 -1.07
N HIS A 63 -1.10 16.46 -1.23
CA HIS A 63 -0.66 15.93 -2.52
C HIS A 63 -0.95 14.43 -2.57
N TRP A 64 -1.93 14.05 -3.38
CA TRP A 64 -2.43 12.68 -3.51
C TRP A 64 -2.21 12.19 -4.94
N HIS A 65 -2.09 10.86 -5.08
CA HIS A 65 -2.08 10.20 -6.37
C HIS A 65 -3.10 9.07 -6.36
N ALA A 66 -3.91 8.99 -7.42
CA ALA A 66 -4.81 7.87 -7.66
C ALA A 66 -4.49 7.25 -9.03
N ALA A 67 -4.27 5.94 -9.07
CA ALA A 67 -4.09 5.25 -10.34
C ALA A 67 -5.43 5.18 -11.09
N TYR A 68 -5.40 5.40 -12.40
CA TYR A 68 -6.54 5.24 -13.27
C TYR A 68 -6.13 4.56 -14.58
N GLY A 69 -7.11 4.04 -15.29
CA GLY A 69 -6.93 3.52 -16.64
C GLY A 69 -8.28 3.31 -17.30
N VAL A 70 -8.38 3.64 -18.57
CA VAL A 70 -9.56 3.29 -19.38
C VAL A 70 -9.22 2.01 -20.15
N SER A 71 -10.11 1.02 -20.06
CA SER A 71 -9.93 -0.24 -20.77
C SER A 71 -11.06 -0.45 -21.77
N ASN A 72 -10.67 -0.65 -23.03
CA ASN A 72 -11.58 -1.10 -24.07
C ASN A 72 -11.45 -2.62 -24.21
N CYS A 73 -12.49 -3.36 -23.81
CA CYS A 73 -12.56 -4.82 -23.94
C CYS A 73 -11.33 -5.58 -23.37
N GLY A 74 -10.69 -5.05 -22.33
CA GLY A 74 -9.52 -5.66 -21.67
C GLY A 74 -8.16 -5.15 -22.18
N GLU A 75 -8.14 -4.31 -23.21
CA GLU A 75 -6.94 -3.57 -23.63
C GLU A 75 -6.94 -2.19 -22.97
N LEU A 76 -5.80 -1.78 -22.39
CA LEU A 76 -5.65 -0.45 -21.83
C LEU A 76 -5.42 0.54 -22.98
N VAL A 77 -6.22 1.60 -23.02
CA VAL A 77 -5.94 2.72 -23.92
C VAL A 77 -4.76 3.52 -23.36
N ALA A 78 -4.18 4.39 -24.20
CA ALA A 78 -3.13 5.28 -23.76
C ALA A 78 -3.61 6.16 -22.58
N PRO A 79 -2.74 6.49 -21.61
CA PRO A 79 -3.09 7.45 -20.57
C PRO A 79 -3.63 8.74 -21.14
N LEU A 80 -4.59 9.35 -20.44
CA LEU A 80 -5.22 10.58 -20.88
C LEU A 80 -4.22 11.75 -20.79
N VAL A 81 -4.41 12.73 -21.66
CA VAL A 81 -3.67 13.98 -21.63
C VAL A 81 -4.48 15.01 -20.85
N ASP A 82 -3.80 15.89 -20.12
CA ASP A 82 -4.43 17.03 -19.48
C ASP A 82 -4.89 18.05 -20.53
N ALA A 83 -6.17 18.41 -20.50
CA ALA A 83 -6.77 19.34 -21.45
C ALA A 83 -6.76 20.78 -20.93
N ARG A 84 -6.75 20.97 -19.60
CA ARG A 84 -6.94 22.28 -18.96
C ARG A 84 -5.71 22.78 -18.21
N GLY A 85 -4.64 21.99 -18.17
CA GLY A 85 -3.33 22.42 -17.68
C GLY A 85 -3.34 22.73 -16.20
N ASP A 86 -3.99 21.87 -15.42
CA ASP A 86 -4.08 21.95 -13.96
C ASP A 86 -4.76 23.23 -13.43
N ALA A 87 -6.01 23.46 -13.86
CA ALA A 87 -6.74 24.68 -13.50
C ALA A 87 -7.14 24.73 -12.02
N ASN A 88 -7.40 23.57 -11.41
CA ASN A 88 -7.94 23.45 -10.05
C ASN A 88 -7.07 22.62 -9.09
N GLY A 89 -5.96 22.02 -9.54
CA GLY A 89 -5.17 21.09 -8.73
C GLY A 89 -5.52 19.61 -8.95
N ILE A 90 -6.22 19.27 -10.03
CA ILE A 90 -6.53 17.88 -10.41
C ILE A 90 -6.13 17.72 -11.88
N HIS A 91 -5.14 16.88 -12.15
CA HIS A 91 -4.60 16.75 -13.49
C HIS A 91 -3.89 15.40 -13.70
N THR A 92 -3.34 15.18 -14.90
CA THR A 92 -2.53 13.99 -15.23
C THR A 92 -1.29 14.37 -16.03
N HIS A 93 -0.27 13.51 -15.99
CA HIS A 93 0.97 13.67 -16.73
C HIS A 93 1.17 12.53 -17.75
N GLU A 94 0.08 11.95 -18.24
CA GLU A 94 0.10 10.81 -19.17
C GLU A 94 0.84 9.58 -18.57
N ASP A 95 0.87 9.47 -17.25
CA ASP A 95 1.58 8.44 -16.47
C ASP A 95 0.62 7.42 -15.84
N GLY A 96 -0.68 7.51 -16.14
CA GLY A 96 -1.73 6.67 -15.57
C GLY A 96 -2.12 7.06 -14.14
N LEU A 97 -1.71 8.24 -13.68
CA LEU A 97 -2.08 8.77 -12.37
C LEU A 97 -2.91 10.05 -12.50
N VAL A 98 -3.92 10.14 -11.64
CA VAL A 98 -4.56 11.40 -11.27
C VAL A 98 -3.72 12.02 -10.17
N HIS A 99 -3.16 13.18 -10.44
CA HIS A 99 -2.43 14.01 -9.50
C HIS A 99 -3.43 14.98 -8.86
N ILE A 100 -3.52 14.98 -7.53
CA ILE A 100 -4.50 15.76 -6.79
C ILE A 100 -3.77 16.60 -5.74
N HIS A 101 -3.66 17.89 -6.02
CA HIS A 101 -3.02 18.89 -5.18
C HIS A 101 -3.86 20.18 -5.21
N PRO A 102 -4.98 20.23 -4.45
CA PRO A 102 -6.01 21.24 -4.65
C PRO A 102 -5.48 22.67 -4.56
N SER A 103 -5.66 23.45 -5.63
CA SER A 103 -5.32 24.88 -5.70
C SER A 103 -6.56 25.77 -5.55
N SER A 104 -7.76 25.18 -5.67
CA SER A 104 -9.05 25.84 -5.45
C SER A 104 -10.03 24.92 -4.68
N SER A 105 -11.12 25.49 -4.14
CA SER A 105 -12.15 24.71 -3.45
C SER A 105 -12.92 23.76 -4.37
N ASN A 106 -12.79 23.91 -5.70
CA ASN A 106 -13.42 23.05 -6.68
C ASN A 106 -12.72 21.68 -6.80
N ALA A 107 -11.55 21.52 -6.18
CA ALA A 107 -10.79 20.26 -6.16
C ALA A 107 -10.60 19.71 -4.73
N THR A 108 -11.31 20.24 -3.74
CA THR A 108 -11.22 19.80 -2.34
C THR A 108 -12.43 19.00 -1.92
N GLY A 109 -12.30 18.17 -0.88
CA GLY A 109 -13.46 17.55 -0.23
C GLY A 109 -14.24 16.65 -1.19
N ASP A 110 -15.56 16.80 -1.19
CA ASP A 110 -16.47 16.10 -2.11
C ASP A 110 -16.27 16.48 -3.59
N ASN A 111 -15.63 17.63 -3.85
CA ASN A 111 -15.30 18.07 -5.22
C ASN A 111 -14.00 17.42 -5.74
N ALA A 112 -13.22 16.75 -4.90
CA ALA A 112 -12.05 15.99 -5.31
C ALA A 112 -12.46 14.59 -5.83
N ASN A 113 -13.23 14.57 -6.92
CA ASN A 113 -13.88 13.36 -7.43
C ASN A 113 -13.56 13.09 -8.91
N LEU A 114 -13.98 11.91 -9.39
CA LEU A 114 -13.72 11.46 -10.76
C LEU A 114 -14.37 12.35 -11.83
N GLY A 115 -15.51 12.98 -11.51
CA GLY A 115 -16.18 13.91 -12.42
C GLY A 115 -15.35 15.18 -12.64
N THR A 116 -14.81 15.76 -11.57
CA THR A 116 -13.88 16.90 -11.67
C THR A 116 -12.63 16.53 -12.46
N PHE A 117 -12.08 15.33 -12.26
CA PHE A 117 -10.97 14.85 -13.09
C PHE A 117 -11.37 14.72 -14.57
N ALA A 118 -12.54 14.12 -14.85
CA ALA A 118 -13.04 13.95 -16.20
C ALA A 118 -13.22 15.30 -16.92
N GLU A 119 -13.68 16.34 -16.21
CA GLU A 119 -13.75 17.71 -16.73
C GLU A 119 -12.37 18.29 -17.06
N GLU A 120 -11.34 18.08 -16.23
CA GLU A 120 -9.99 18.62 -16.47
C GLU A 120 -9.29 17.97 -17.66
N VAL A 121 -9.60 16.71 -17.94
CA VAL A 121 -9.05 15.97 -19.09
C VAL A 121 -10.02 15.87 -20.27
N ASP A 122 -11.14 16.61 -20.27
CA ASP A 122 -12.20 16.58 -21.29
C ASP A 122 -12.70 15.16 -21.65
N LEU A 123 -12.76 14.27 -20.66
CA LEU A 123 -13.35 12.92 -20.75
C LEU A 123 -14.86 13.00 -20.49
N THR A 124 -15.66 12.41 -21.37
CA THR A 124 -17.11 12.25 -21.11
C THR A 124 -17.42 10.78 -20.84
N VAL A 125 -18.17 10.53 -19.77
CA VAL A 125 -18.64 9.19 -19.40
C VAL A 125 -20.16 9.23 -19.31
N GLU A 126 -20.82 8.50 -20.22
CA GLU A 126 -22.27 8.33 -20.25
C GLU A 126 -22.67 6.88 -19.93
N ASP A 127 -23.96 6.58 -19.95
CA ASP A 127 -24.48 5.25 -19.60
C ASP A 127 -24.02 4.16 -20.58
N ASP A 128 -23.87 4.48 -21.86
CA ASP A 128 -23.56 3.56 -22.96
C ASP A 128 -22.30 3.95 -23.76
N ARG A 129 -21.60 5.03 -23.40
CA ARG A 129 -20.35 5.43 -24.08
C ARG A 129 -19.33 6.13 -23.20
N ILE A 130 -18.08 6.11 -23.64
CA ILE A 130 -16.98 6.93 -23.12
C ILE A 130 -16.35 7.69 -24.29
N ASP A 131 -16.38 9.02 -24.24
CA ASP A 131 -15.68 9.87 -25.21
C ASP A 131 -14.30 10.21 -24.66
N LEU A 132 -13.26 9.67 -25.29
CA LEU A 132 -11.89 9.94 -24.91
C LEU A 132 -11.46 11.34 -25.39
N PRO A 133 -10.63 12.06 -24.62
CA PRO A 133 -10.01 13.28 -25.12
C PRO A 133 -9.09 12.97 -26.31
N GLY A 134 -9.05 13.89 -27.26
CA GLY A 134 -8.07 13.89 -28.34
C GLY A 134 -7.10 15.06 -28.22
N ASP A 135 -5.99 14.98 -28.95
CA ASP A 135 -4.97 16.04 -29.01
C ASP A 135 -5.50 17.26 -29.79
N GLY A 136 -6.43 18.02 -29.20
CA GLY A 136 -7.02 19.23 -29.78
C GLY A 136 -8.31 19.02 -30.59
N ASP A 137 -8.79 17.79 -30.73
CA ASP A 137 -10.09 17.40 -31.31
C ASP A 137 -10.77 16.34 -30.41
N ALA A 138 -12.04 16.00 -30.67
CA ALA A 138 -12.69 14.88 -29.98
C ALA A 138 -11.97 13.55 -30.28
N GLY A 139 -11.59 12.80 -29.24
CA GLY A 139 -10.92 11.51 -29.37
C GLY A 139 -11.89 10.38 -29.71
N PRO A 140 -11.39 9.12 -29.71
CA PRO A 140 -12.22 7.97 -30.04
C PRO A 140 -13.34 7.75 -29.01
N GLU A 141 -14.54 7.48 -29.52
CA GLU A 141 -15.72 7.10 -28.74
C GLU A 141 -15.72 5.58 -28.52
N LEU A 142 -15.88 5.17 -27.26
CA LEU A 142 -16.01 3.77 -26.85
C LEU A 142 -17.48 3.49 -26.51
N VAL A 143 -18.22 2.84 -27.40
CA VAL A 143 -19.65 2.55 -27.23
C VAL A 143 -19.87 1.12 -26.74
N GLU A 144 -20.82 0.95 -25.83
CA GLU A 144 -21.22 -0.37 -25.34
C GLU A 144 -21.71 -1.28 -26.48
N GLY A 145 -21.11 -2.47 -26.58
CA GLY A 145 -21.52 -3.49 -27.55
C GLY A 145 -20.90 -3.35 -28.95
N GLU A 146 -20.08 -2.31 -29.18
CA GLU A 146 -19.26 -2.21 -30.39
C GLU A 146 -17.87 -2.83 -30.13
N THR A 147 -17.44 -3.76 -30.99
CA THR A 147 -16.13 -4.44 -30.93
C THR A 147 -15.43 -4.40 -32.27
#